data_AF-A0A2S9GHK0-F1
#
_entry.id   AF-A0A2S9GHK0-F1
#
_cell.length_a   1.000
_cell.length_b   1.000
_cell.length_c   1.000
_cell.angle_alpha   90.00
_cell.angle_beta   90.00
_cell.angle_gamma   90.00
#
_symmetry.space_group_name_H-M   'P 1'
#
loop_
_entity.id
_entity.type
_entity.pdbx_description
1 polymer ?
#
loop_
_entity_poly.entity_id
_entity_poly.type
_entity_poly.pdbx_seq_one_letter_code
_entity_poly.pdbx_strand_id
1 'polypeptide(L)'
;HVTRLRDDLCPDWPQPAAHGGSYRIEITGEPSYTLDLCLSSPTGDHNHAGLVATAARVVNAIPAVIDAAPGIVTARELPPVTGKG
;
A
#
# COMPACT_ATOMS: atom_id res chain seq x y z
N HIS A 1 3.29 8.85 -9.44
CA HIS A 1 2.12 8.74 -8.53
C HIS A 1 0.99 9.53 -9.14
N VAL A 2 -0.18 8.93 -9.32
CA VAL A 2 -1.36 9.58 -9.91
C VAL A 2 -2.49 9.52 -8.89
N THR A 3 -3.01 10.68 -8.50
CA THR A 3 -4.25 10.80 -7.72
C THR A 3 -5.28 11.48 -8.60
N ARG A 4 -6.40 10.81 -8.87
CA ARG A 4 -7.46 11.33 -9.71
C ARG A 4 -8.69 11.58 -8.85
N LEU A 5 -9.27 12.78 -8.97
CA LEU A 5 -10.46 13.16 -8.21
C LEU A 5 -11.77 12.70 -8.86
N ARG A 6 -11.77 12.55 -10.20
CA ARG A 6 -12.90 12.06 -11.00
C ARG A 6 -12.38 11.33 -12.23
N ASP A 7 -13.09 10.28 -12.64
CA ASP A 7 -12.64 9.37 -13.72
C ASP A 7 -12.45 10.05 -15.08
N ASP A 8 -13.14 11.18 -15.33
CA ASP A 8 -13.07 11.93 -16.59
C ASP A 8 -11.81 12.80 -16.74
N LEU A 9 -11.06 13.01 -15.66
CA LEU A 9 -9.88 13.88 -15.66
C LEU A 9 -8.64 13.13 -16.16
N CYS A 10 -7.97 13.71 -17.15
CA CYS A 10 -6.74 13.16 -17.76
C CYS A 10 -6.91 11.67 -18.13
N PRO A 11 -7.82 11.36 -19.08
CA PRO A 11 -8.14 9.98 -19.45
C PRO A 11 -6.96 9.24 -20.11
N ASP A 12 -6.01 10.00 -20.63
CA ASP A 12 -4.75 9.56 -21.24
C ASP A 12 -3.70 9.10 -20.22
N TRP A 13 -3.86 9.43 -18.94
CA TRP A 13 -2.96 8.95 -17.89
C TRP A 13 -3.20 7.47 -17.59
N PRO A 14 -2.19 6.77 -17.01
CA PRO A 14 -2.35 5.39 -16.58
C PRO A 14 -3.62 5.17 -15.76
N GLN A 15 -4.37 4.14 -16.15
CA GLN A 15 -5.62 3.77 -15.49
C GLN A 15 -5.37 2.67 -14.45
N PRO A 16 -6.08 2.70 -13.31
CA PRO A 16 -5.95 1.66 -12.29
C PRO A 16 -6.47 0.31 -12.81
N ALA A 17 -5.94 -0.78 -12.27
CA ALA A 17 -6.37 -2.13 -12.65
C ALA A 17 -7.74 -2.54 -12.07
N ALA A 18 -8.28 -1.78 -11.12
CA ALA A 18 -9.59 -2.00 -10.52
C ALA A 18 -10.35 -0.68 -10.30
N HIS A 19 -11.68 -0.79 -10.23
CA HIS A 19 -12.55 0.33 -9.92
C HIS A 19 -12.24 0.92 -8.54
N GLY A 20 -12.12 2.24 -8.45
CA GLY A 20 -11.75 2.95 -7.22
C GLY A 20 -10.25 3.16 -7.02
N GLY A 21 -9.40 2.45 -7.78
CA GLY A 21 -7.95 2.67 -7.78
C GLY A 21 -7.12 1.40 -7.56
N SER A 22 -5.82 1.50 -7.84
CA SER A 22 -4.82 0.47 -7.53
C SER A 22 -3.48 1.12 -7.17
N TYR A 23 -2.63 0.37 -6.49
CA TYR A 23 -1.21 0.72 -6.36
C TYR A 23 -0.43 -0.10 -7.39
N ARG A 24 0.05 0.58 -8.44
CA ARG A 24 0.91 -0.04 -9.46
C ARG A 24 2.37 0.16 -9.14
N ILE A 25 3.14 -0.93 -9.22
CA ILE A 25 4.60 -0.96 -9.11
C ILE A 25 5.14 -1.56 -10.42
N GLU A 26 5.98 -0.81 -11.10
CA GLU A 26 6.64 -1.23 -12.35
C GLU A 26 8.15 -1.18 -12.14
N ILE A 27 8.80 -2.34 -12.31
CA ILE A 27 10.25 -2.51 -12.27
C ILE A 27 10.68 -2.88 -13.69
N THR A 28 11.37 -1.97 -14.35
CA THR A 28 11.87 -2.16 -15.72
C THR A 28 13.33 -2.61 -15.69
N GLY A 29 13.64 -3.70 -16.37
CA GLY A 29 14.99 -4.28 -16.45
C GLY A 29 14.96 -5.72 -16.95
N GLU A 30 15.97 -6.49 -16.55
CA GLU A 30 16.00 -7.94 -16.77
C GLU A 30 16.24 -8.65 -15.43
N PRO A 31 15.24 -9.32 -14.85
CA PRO A 31 13.84 -9.40 -15.30
C PRO A 31 13.04 -8.10 -15.04
N SER A 32 11.96 -7.92 -15.81
CA SER A 32 10.95 -6.87 -15.57
C SER A 32 9.76 -7.40 -14.79
N TYR A 33 9.16 -6.56 -13.95
CA TYR A 33 7.98 -6.88 -13.16
C TYR A 33 6.95 -5.75 -13.20
N THR A 34 5.67 -6.13 -13.27
CA THR A 34 4.55 -5.21 -13.03
C THR A 34 3.63 -5.85 -12.00
N LEU A 35 3.27 -5.09 -10.97
CA LEU A 35 2.33 -5.50 -9.93
C LEU A 35 1.25 -4.44 -9.77
N ASP A 36 -0.01 -4.88 -9.79
CA ASP A 36 -1.16 -4.08 -9.39
C ASP A 36 -1.74 -4.62 -8.10
N LEU A 37 -1.71 -3.79 -7.05
CA LEU A 37 -2.38 -4.09 -5.78
C LEU A 37 -3.72 -3.37 -5.72
N CYS A 38 -4.80 -4.15 -5.76
CA CYS A 38 -6.18 -3.68 -5.69
C CYS A 38 -6.76 -4.05 -4.31
N LEU A 39 -6.98 -3.05 -3.45
CA LEU A 39 -7.53 -3.29 -2.12
C LEU A 39 -9.05 -3.43 -2.20
N SER A 40 -9.59 -4.43 -1.52
CA SER A 40 -11.03 -4.68 -1.43
C SER A 40 -11.39 -5.19 -0.03
N SER A 41 -12.65 -5.01 0.35
CA SER A 41 -13.18 -5.53 1.61
C SER A 41 -14.60 -6.06 1.40
N PRO A 42 -14.98 -7.20 2.02
CA PRO A 42 -16.38 -7.62 2.05
C PRO A 42 -17.28 -6.69 2.88
N THR A 43 -16.69 -5.86 3.76
CA THR A 43 -17.41 -4.99 4.69
C THR A 43 -17.29 -3.50 4.34
N GLY A 44 -16.77 -3.17 3.16
CA GLY A 44 -16.56 -1.79 2.72
C GLY A 44 -16.02 -1.71 1.29
N ASP A 45 -15.55 -0.52 0.91
CA ASP A 45 -14.92 -0.30 -0.40
C ASP A 45 -13.39 -0.41 -0.32
N HIS A 46 -12.72 -0.04 -1.42
CA HIS A 46 -11.26 0.01 -1.47
C HIS A 46 -10.66 1.01 -0.46
N ASN A 47 -11.35 2.12 -0.17
CA ASN A 47 -10.89 3.11 0.82
C ASN A 47 -10.92 2.51 2.22
N HIS A 48 -12.02 1.84 2.58
CA HIS A 48 -12.12 1.11 3.83
C HIS A 48 -11.01 0.07 3.96
N ALA A 49 -10.79 -0.74 2.92
CA ALA A 49 -9.69 -1.71 2.89
C ALA A 49 -8.31 -1.05 3.08
N GLY A 50 -8.09 0.10 2.44
CA GLY A 50 -6.88 0.92 2.60
C GLY A 50 -6.67 1.39 4.04
N LEU A 51 -7.71 1.95 4.66
CA LEU A 51 -7.65 2.42 6.05
C LEU A 51 -7.32 1.28 7.02
N VAL A 52 -7.98 0.12 6.85
CA VAL A 52 -7.71 -1.08 7.65
C VAL A 52 -6.28 -1.54 7.46
N ALA A 53 -5.78 -1.61 6.21
CA ALA A 53 -4.41 -2.01 5.93
C ALA A 53 -3.36 -1.05 6.53
N THR A 54 -3.61 0.26 6.47
CA THR A 54 -2.74 1.27 7.11
C THR A 54 -2.71 1.10 8.62
N ALA A 55 -3.87 0.96 9.27
CA ALA A 55 -3.94 0.75 10.72
C ALA A 55 -3.27 -0.57 11.13
N ALA A 56 -3.53 -1.66 10.40
CA ALA A 56 -2.92 -2.95 10.63
C ALA A 56 -1.39 -2.89 10.56
N ARG A 57 -0.82 -2.18 9.57
CA ARG A 57 0.63 -1.98 9.47
C ARG A 57 1.19 -1.25 10.70
N VAL A 58 0.52 -0.23 11.22
CA VAL A 58 1.00 0.49 12.40
C VAL A 58 0.95 -0.39 13.66
N VAL A 59 -0.18 -1.07 13.89
CA VAL A 59 -0.36 -1.94 15.07
C VAL A 59 0.62 -3.11 15.05
N ASN A 60 0.79 -3.75 13.89
CA ASN A 60 1.70 -4.90 13.76
C ASN A 60 3.18 -4.51 13.89
N ALA A 61 3.53 -3.23 13.73
CA ALA A 61 4.89 -2.74 13.93
C ALA A 61 5.25 -2.53 15.42
N ILE A 62 4.28 -2.46 16.33
CA ILE A 62 4.49 -2.12 17.74
C ILE A 62 5.59 -2.98 18.41
N PRO A 63 5.60 -4.32 18.29
CA PRO A 63 6.65 -5.13 18.94
C PRO A 63 8.06 -4.78 18.42
N ALA A 64 8.20 -4.60 17.10
CA ALA A 64 9.48 -4.23 16.49
C ALA A 64 9.96 -2.84 16.91
N VAL A 65 9.04 -1.90 17.15
CA VAL A 65 9.37 -0.56 17.67
C VAL A 65 9.80 -0.61 19.13
N ILE A 66 9.16 -1.45 19.95
CA ILE A 66 9.54 -1.66 21.36
C ILE A 66 10.97 -2.23 21.46
N ASP A 67 11.33 -3.16 20.57
CA ASP A 67 12.63 -3.82 20.55
C ASP A 67 13.74 -2.97 19.88
N ALA A 68 13.40 -1.83 19.28
CA ALA A 68 14.35 -0.97 18.59
C ALA A 68 15.21 -0.15 19.56
N ALA A 69 16.40 0.27 19.12
CA ALA A 69 17.22 1.19 19.88
C ALA A 69 16.53 2.57 20.02
N PRO A 70 16.74 3.30 21.15
CA PRO A 70 16.17 4.63 21.32
C PRO A 70 16.61 5.59 20.21
N GLY A 71 15.66 6.37 19.67
CA GLY A 71 15.90 7.34 18.60
C GLY A 71 14.79 7.35 17.57
N ILE A 72 14.98 8.11 16.49
CA ILE A 72 14.11 8.06 15.32
C ILE A 72 14.51 6.84 14.50
N VAL A 73 13.57 5.91 14.30
CA VAL A 73 13.73 4.74 13.43
C VAL A 73 12.73 4.82 12.28
N THR A 74 13.14 4.34 11.12
CA THR A 74 12.33 4.31 9.90
C THR A 74 11.82 2.91 9.61
N ALA A 75 10.74 2.80 8.83
CA ALA A 75 10.16 1.51 8.46
C ALA A 75 11.12 0.57 7.69
N ARG A 76 12.21 1.10 7.13
CA ARG A 76 13.25 0.30 6.45
C ARG A 76 14.21 -0.36 7.43
N GLU A 77 14.39 0.23 8.60
CA GLU A 77 15.30 -0.25 9.65
C GLU A 77 14.64 -1.30 10.57
N LEU A 78 13.32 -1.38 10.53
CA LEU A 78 12.54 -2.41 11.23
C LEU A 78 12.41 -3.69 10.37
N PRO A 79 12.21 -4.87 11.00
CA PRO A 79 11.86 -6.08 10.27
C PRO A 79 10.54 -5.90 9.46
N PRO A 80 10.32 -6.70 8.41
CA PRO A 80 9.08 -6.66 7.65
C PRO A 80 7.86 -6.81 8.55
N VAL A 81 6.94 -5.84 8.47
CA VAL A 81 5.70 -5.85 9.26
C VAL A 81 4.72 -6.83 8.62
N THR A 82 4.51 -7.96 9.28
CA THR A 82 3.58 -9.01 8.86
C THR A 82 2.38 -9.10 9.80
N GLY A 83 1.26 -9.63 9.30
CA GLY A 83 0.15 -10.02 10.15
C GLY A 83 0.46 -11.32 10.90
N LYS A 84 0.00 -11.43 12.15
CA LYS A 84 -0.15 -12.73 12.81
C LYS A 84 -1.48 -13.29 12.29
N GLY A 85 -1.42 -14.09 11.24
CA GLY A 85 -2.60 -14.67 10.59
C GLY A 85 -3.50 -15.43 11.57
#